data_AF-A0A949BMS4-F1
#
_entry.id   AF-A0A949BMS4-F1
#
_cell.length_a   1.000
_cell.length_b   1.000
_cell.length_c   1.000
_cell.angle_alpha   90.00
_cell.angle_beta   90.00
_cell.angle_gamma   90.00
#
_symmetry.space_group_name_H-M   'P 1'
#
loop_
_entity.id
_entity.type
_entity.pdbx_description
1 polymer ?
#
loop_
_entity_poly.entity_id
_entity_poly.type
_entity_poly.pdbx_seq_one_letter_code
_entity_poly.pdbx_strand_id
1 'polypeptide(L)'
;TDCGIYYFAQAFGGVISGDIKNNTLYNNKIGITLRMHKENPHIYNNIFDGCSDSAVFFTYEDNELFVQRKAGINNNLFYQNGKNFWLDSSESLFDLIGIQGNIEDDPLLIDPASDNFYLEAESPCLGMGQGGENIGSYPTDLEYPTLTNILPLENKFIGLSEINISGNVNDDNGILSVYINSEPAMVSGTTFSADSFSLDYGLNDINITAKDVAQKDTMVSKMIYNFRMPIAPPEE
;
A
#
# COMPACT_ATOMS: atom_id res chain seq x y z
N THR A 1 22.91 13.15 -3.92
CA THR A 1 21.85 13.77 -3.11
C THR A 1 20.72 12.78 -3.14
N ASP A 2 20.30 12.27 -1.99
CA ASP A 2 19.11 11.41 -1.95
C ASP A 2 17.89 12.32 -2.13
N CYS A 3 17.15 12.10 -3.22
CA CYS A 3 15.99 12.92 -3.58
C CYS A 3 15.00 12.08 -4.35
N GLY A 4 13.72 12.14 -3.98
CA GLY A 4 12.67 11.39 -4.65
C GLY A 4 12.45 11.88 -6.08
N ILE A 5 12.17 13.18 -6.23
CA ILE A 5 11.96 13.81 -7.53
C ILE A 5 12.84 15.05 -7.69
N TYR A 6 13.68 15.02 -8.71
CA TYR A 6 14.48 16.18 -9.11
C TYR A 6 13.88 16.80 -10.38
N TYR A 7 13.09 17.87 -10.22
CA TYR A 7 12.46 18.56 -11.34
C TYR A 7 13.31 19.74 -11.80
N PHE A 8 13.82 19.61 -13.02
CA PHE A 8 14.71 20.57 -13.66
C PHE A 8 14.53 20.53 -15.17
N ALA A 9 14.40 21.71 -15.79
CA ALA A 9 14.26 21.88 -17.21
C ALA A 9 15.01 23.14 -17.68
N GLN A 10 15.88 23.00 -18.67
CA GLN A 10 16.52 24.13 -19.33
C GLN A 10 15.75 24.45 -20.62
N ALA A 11 14.97 25.54 -20.62
CA ALA A 11 14.39 26.09 -21.84
C ALA A 11 14.89 27.52 -22.10
N PHE A 12 15.11 27.83 -23.37
CA PHE A 12 15.55 29.17 -23.82
C PHE A 12 14.37 30.11 -24.11
N GLY A 13 13.11 29.70 -23.82
CA GLY A 13 11.92 30.53 -23.89
C GLY A 13 10.62 29.79 -23.50
N GLY A 14 9.62 30.51 -22.99
CA GLY A 14 8.32 29.98 -22.56
C GLY A 14 8.22 29.60 -21.07
N VAL A 15 6.99 29.34 -20.60
CA VAL A 15 6.72 28.75 -19.29
C VAL A 15 6.83 27.24 -19.42
N ILE A 16 7.54 26.59 -18.51
CA ILE A 16 7.62 25.13 -18.43
C ILE A 16 6.67 24.68 -17.33
N SER A 17 5.62 23.95 -17.66
CA SER A 17 4.69 23.41 -16.67
C SER A 17 4.74 21.88 -16.68
N GLY A 18 4.47 21.29 -15.52
CA GLY A 18 4.36 19.85 -15.33
C GLY A 18 3.56 19.57 -14.07
N ASP A 19 2.88 18.44 -14.07
CA ASP A 19 2.16 17.95 -12.89
C ASP A 19 3.05 16.95 -12.15
N ILE A 20 3.28 17.19 -10.86
CA ILE A 20 3.83 16.21 -9.94
C ILE A 20 2.68 15.85 -9.00
N LYS A 21 2.05 14.71 -9.25
CA LYS A 21 0.84 14.32 -8.52
C LYS A 21 0.74 12.85 -8.24
N ASN A 22 -0.02 12.50 -7.21
CA ASN A 22 -0.29 11.13 -6.81
C ASN A 22 1.05 10.39 -6.64
N ASN A 23 1.93 10.91 -5.78
CA ASN A 23 3.18 10.23 -5.41
C ASN A 23 3.21 10.04 -3.89
N THR A 24 3.85 8.95 -3.45
CA THR A 24 4.20 8.73 -2.04
C THR A 24 5.72 8.81 -1.92
N LEU A 25 6.22 9.85 -1.25
CA LEU A 25 7.63 10.15 -1.05
C LEU A 25 7.99 9.85 0.41
N TYR A 26 8.36 8.59 0.66
CA TYR A 26 8.62 8.06 2.00
C TYR A 26 10.12 8.01 2.32
N ASN A 27 10.54 8.50 3.48
CA ASN A 27 11.91 8.42 4.02
C ASN A 27 13.04 8.91 3.08
N ASN A 28 12.72 9.86 2.20
CA ASN A 28 13.73 10.48 1.34
C ASN A 28 14.54 11.51 2.14
N LYS A 29 15.78 11.83 1.75
CA LYS A 29 16.40 13.07 2.29
C LYS A 29 15.63 14.31 1.85
N ILE A 30 15.36 14.44 0.55
CA ILE A 30 14.53 15.51 -0.01
C ILE A 30 13.40 14.87 -0.83
N GLY A 31 12.15 15.24 -0.59
CA GLY A 31 11.02 14.74 -1.39
C GLY A 31 11.10 15.21 -2.84
N ILE A 32 10.87 16.50 -3.08
CA ILE A 32 10.99 17.15 -4.38
C ILE A 32 12.04 18.25 -4.32
N THR A 33 13.03 18.20 -5.22
CA THR A 33 13.92 19.33 -5.50
C THR A 33 13.46 20.06 -6.74
N LEU A 34 13.26 21.37 -6.61
CA LEU A 34 12.98 22.27 -7.71
C LEU A 34 14.20 23.17 -7.96
N ARG A 35 14.81 22.99 -9.14
CA ARG A 35 15.88 23.88 -9.63
C ARG A 35 15.31 24.87 -10.63
N MET A 36 15.15 26.12 -10.21
CA MET A 36 14.06 26.99 -10.68
C MET A 36 14.48 28.02 -11.72
N HIS A 37 14.27 27.79 -13.02
CA HIS A 37 14.48 28.80 -14.05
C HIS A 37 13.16 29.38 -14.60
N LYS A 38 12.40 28.59 -15.37
CA LYS A 38 11.10 28.95 -15.97
C LYS A 38 10.01 27.90 -15.68
N GLU A 39 10.35 26.92 -14.86
CA GLU A 39 9.49 25.88 -14.34
C GLU A 39 8.40 26.47 -13.47
N ASN A 40 7.15 26.04 -13.66
CA ASN A 40 6.01 26.34 -12.82
C ASN A 40 5.18 25.06 -12.67
N PRO A 41 5.69 24.06 -11.92
CA PRO A 41 4.99 22.80 -11.74
C PRO A 41 3.77 22.98 -10.83
N HIS A 42 2.75 22.18 -11.07
CA HIS A 42 1.68 21.96 -10.10
C HIS A 42 2.04 20.72 -9.28
N ILE A 43 2.07 20.87 -7.96
CA ILE A 43 2.42 19.80 -7.01
C ILE A 43 1.19 19.54 -6.17
N TYR A 44 0.51 18.42 -6.42
CA TYR A 44 -0.75 18.14 -5.75
C TYR A 44 -1.01 16.67 -5.52
N ASN A 45 -1.82 16.34 -4.50
CA ASN A 45 -2.14 14.96 -4.16
C ASN A 45 -0.89 14.10 -3.94
N ASN A 46 0.17 14.64 -3.33
CA ASN A 46 1.34 13.84 -2.94
C ASN A 46 1.39 13.66 -1.43
N ILE A 47 1.90 12.51 -0.99
CA ILE A 47 2.28 12.24 0.41
C ILE A 47 3.78 12.45 0.53
N PHE A 48 4.19 13.30 1.48
CA PHE A 48 5.58 13.47 1.90
C PHE A 48 5.68 13.01 3.35
N ASP A 49 6.30 11.85 3.57
CA ASP A 49 6.39 11.22 4.88
C ASP A 49 7.85 10.95 5.25
N GLY A 50 8.29 11.53 6.37
CA GLY A 50 9.62 11.26 6.92
C GLY A 50 10.79 11.84 6.11
N CYS A 51 10.58 12.90 5.31
CA CYS A 51 11.69 13.50 4.57
C CYS A 51 12.70 14.14 5.54
N SER A 52 13.92 13.60 5.62
CA SER A 52 14.87 13.97 6.70
C SER A 52 15.44 15.39 6.60
N ASP A 53 15.40 16.02 5.42
CA ASP A 53 15.76 17.42 5.24
C ASP A 53 14.56 18.27 4.84
N SER A 54 13.93 17.99 3.70
CA SER A 54 12.81 18.81 3.20
C SER A 54 11.84 18.02 2.32
N ALA A 55 10.54 18.23 2.48
CA ALA A 55 9.53 17.65 1.59
C ALA A 55 9.59 18.34 0.21
N VAL A 56 9.49 19.67 0.16
CA VAL A 56 9.72 20.45 -1.07
C VAL A 56 10.87 21.43 -0.85
N PHE A 57 11.90 21.29 -1.68
CA PHE A 57 13.13 22.07 -1.63
C PHE A 57 13.28 22.93 -2.88
N PHE A 58 13.41 24.24 -2.67
CA PHE A 58 13.59 25.24 -3.70
C PHE A 58 15.02 25.78 -3.66
N THR A 59 15.77 25.60 -4.76
CA THR A 59 17.20 26.01 -4.81
C THR A 59 17.42 27.53 -4.82
N TYR A 60 16.51 28.32 -5.39
CA TYR A 60 16.59 29.79 -5.35
C TYR A 60 15.27 30.46 -5.76
N GLU A 61 15.04 31.67 -5.28
CA GLU A 61 13.89 32.48 -5.66
C GLU A 61 14.17 33.21 -6.98
N ASP A 62 13.34 32.99 -8.00
CA ASP A 62 13.13 34.01 -9.02
C ASP A 62 11.93 34.86 -8.58
N ASN A 63 12.15 36.16 -8.40
CA ASN A 63 11.12 37.09 -7.89
C ASN A 63 9.90 37.24 -8.82
N GLU A 64 9.85 36.49 -9.94
CA GLU A 64 8.77 36.54 -10.95
C GLU A 64 7.73 35.43 -10.75
N LEU A 65 8.16 34.19 -10.49
CA LEU A 65 7.28 33.02 -10.50
C LEU A 65 7.15 32.35 -9.13
N PHE A 66 7.94 32.72 -8.12
CA PHE A 66 7.88 32.07 -6.81
C PHE A 66 6.48 32.12 -6.15
N VAL A 67 5.79 33.25 -6.23
CA VAL A 67 4.40 33.37 -5.74
C VAL A 67 3.44 32.43 -6.49
N GLN A 68 3.59 32.33 -7.81
CA GLN A 68 2.75 31.46 -8.65
C GLN A 68 3.00 29.98 -8.34
N ARG A 69 4.26 29.58 -8.14
CA ARG A 69 4.64 28.21 -7.78
C ARG A 69 4.08 27.80 -6.43
N LYS A 70 4.14 28.68 -5.43
CA LYS A 70 3.52 28.43 -4.12
C LYS A 70 2.01 28.25 -4.21
N ALA A 71 1.35 28.92 -5.16
CA ALA A 71 -0.08 28.73 -5.44
C ALA A 71 -0.37 27.42 -6.20
N GLY A 72 0.64 26.80 -6.80
CA GLY A 72 0.56 25.50 -7.46
C GLY A 72 0.81 24.32 -6.52
N ILE A 73 1.14 24.54 -5.25
CA ILE A 73 1.33 23.48 -4.25
C ILE A 73 0.08 23.38 -3.38
N ASN A 74 -0.76 22.40 -3.68
CA ASN A 74 -2.08 22.26 -3.06
C ASN A 74 -2.44 20.79 -2.81
N ASN A 75 -3.34 20.51 -1.86
CA ASN A 75 -3.85 19.18 -1.61
C ASN A 75 -2.77 18.09 -1.41
N ASN A 76 -1.64 18.42 -0.79
CA ASN A 76 -0.61 17.45 -0.41
C ASN A 76 -0.65 17.17 1.10
N LEU A 77 -0.13 16.01 1.51
CA LEU A 77 0.07 15.67 2.92
C LEU A 77 1.56 15.76 3.26
N PHE A 78 1.88 16.41 4.37
CA PHE A 78 3.23 16.59 4.88
C PHE A 78 3.36 16.07 6.31
N TYR A 79 3.94 14.89 6.48
CA TYR A 79 4.07 14.23 7.78
C TYR A 79 5.53 13.96 8.14
N GLN A 80 5.91 14.25 9.38
CA GLN A 80 7.23 13.97 9.97
C GLN A 80 8.46 14.41 9.14
N ASN A 81 8.32 15.45 8.31
CA ASN A 81 9.44 15.98 7.53
C ASN A 81 10.29 16.92 8.39
N GLY A 82 11.61 16.96 8.16
CA GLY A 82 12.50 17.93 8.79
C GLY A 82 12.11 19.38 8.47
N LYS A 83 11.65 19.60 7.24
CA LYS A 83 11.05 20.84 6.75
C LYS A 83 9.96 20.51 5.72
N ASN A 84 8.80 21.15 5.78
CA ASN A 84 7.79 20.95 4.73
C ASN A 84 8.14 21.72 3.46
N PHE A 85 8.54 22.99 3.60
CA PHE A 85 8.95 23.83 2.48
C PHE A 85 10.20 24.62 2.82
N TRP A 86 11.25 24.47 2.01
CA TRP A 86 12.52 25.18 2.20
C TRP A 86 12.95 25.94 0.96
N LEU A 87 13.37 27.19 1.15
CA LEU A 87 13.97 28.03 0.12
C LEU A 87 15.43 28.30 0.48
N ASP A 88 16.34 27.80 -0.36
CA ASP A 88 17.78 27.80 -0.08
C ASP A 88 18.41 29.19 -0.24
N SER A 89 18.03 29.96 -1.26
CA SER A 89 18.63 31.29 -1.52
C SER A 89 18.45 32.30 -0.38
N SER A 90 17.40 32.13 0.42
CA SER A 90 17.11 32.97 1.59
C SER A 90 17.26 32.24 2.91
N GLU A 91 17.70 30.97 2.89
CA GLU A 91 17.81 30.07 4.04
C GLU A 91 16.56 30.11 4.93
N SER A 92 15.37 30.05 4.33
CA SER A 92 14.12 30.31 5.04
C SER A 92 13.06 29.23 4.84
N LEU A 93 12.36 28.91 5.92
CA LEU A 93 11.10 28.18 5.90
C LEU A 93 9.96 29.08 5.43
N PHE A 94 8.97 28.46 4.81
CA PHE A 94 7.65 29.05 4.67
C PHE A 94 6.59 27.97 4.89
N ASP A 95 5.37 28.40 5.18
CA ASP A 95 4.30 27.51 5.55
C ASP A 95 3.15 27.59 4.55
N LEU A 96 2.67 26.41 4.13
CA LEU A 96 1.48 26.22 3.32
C LEU A 96 0.51 25.21 3.95
N ILE A 97 0.76 24.75 5.18
CA ILE A 97 -0.13 23.85 5.90
C ILE A 97 -1.44 24.57 6.23
N GLY A 98 -2.57 23.87 6.05
CA GLY A 98 -3.92 24.43 6.18
C GLY A 98 -4.28 25.43 5.07
N ILE A 99 -3.37 25.67 4.12
CA ILE A 99 -3.58 26.55 2.97
C ILE A 99 -3.72 25.67 1.72
N GLN A 100 -4.67 26.00 0.85
CA GLN A 100 -4.90 25.31 -0.43
C GLN A 100 -5.07 23.78 -0.28
N GLY A 101 -5.65 23.32 0.83
CA GLY A 101 -5.91 21.91 1.08
C GLY A 101 -4.69 21.07 1.48
N ASN A 102 -3.52 21.68 1.71
CA ASN A 102 -2.39 20.93 2.26
C ASN A 102 -2.62 20.60 3.74
N ILE A 103 -2.29 19.39 4.15
CA ILE A 103 -2.52 18.85 5.50
C ILE A 103 -1.22 18.27 6.11
N GLU A 104 -1.19 18.09 7.43
CA GLU A 104 -0.02 17.60 8.17
C GLU A 104 -0.30 16.40 9.09
N ASP A 105 -1.43 15.72 8.86
CA ASP A 105 -1.82 14.54 9.64
C ASP A 105 -1.01 13.29 9.25
N ASP A 106 -1.06 12.25 10.08
CA ASP A 106 -0.48 10.94 9.77
C ASP A 106 -1.18 10.34 8.54
N PRO A 107 -0.45 9.94 7.48
CA PRO A 107 -1.08 9.38 6.28
C PRO A 107 -1.74 8.01 6.54
N LEU A 108 -1.48 7.35 7.67
CA LEU A 108 -1.94 6.00 7.99
C LEU A 108 -1.62 5.01 6.86
N LEU A 109 -0.34 4.92 6.53
CA LEU A 109 0.19 3.92 5.59
C LEU A 109 0.31 2.57 6.31
N ILE A 110 -0.17 1.49 5.69
CA ILE A 110 -0.32 0.18 6.34
C ILE A 110 1.01 -0.41 6.85
N ASP A 111 2.03 -0.50 6.00
CA ASP A 111 3.37 -0.96 6.41
C ASP A 111 4.44 -0.41 5.45
N PRO A 112 4.73 0.89 5.51
CA PRO A 112 5.65 1.53 4.58
C PRO A 112 7.11 1.04 4.77
N ALA A 113 7.45 0.46 5.92
CA ALA A 113 8.77 -0.15 6.15
C ALA A 113 8.97 -1.45 5.34
N SER A 114 7.89 -2.10 4.93
CA SER A 114 7.86 -3.26 4.04
C SER A 114 7.38 -2.92 2.63
N ASP A 115 7.52 -1.66 2.20
CA ASP A 115 7.07 -1.12 0.90
C ASP A 115 5.54 -1.23 0.64
N ASN A 116 4.74 -1.32 1.71
CA ASN A 116 3.28 -1.31 1.63
C ASN A 116 2.73 0.09 1.91
N PHE A 117 2.52 0.85 0.85
CA PHE A 117 2.06 2.24 0.89
C PHE A 117 0.54 2.40 0.68
N TYR A 118 -0.24 1.34 0.87
CA TYR A 118 -1.70 1.45 0.86
C TYR A 118 -2.17 2.28 2.06
N LEU A 119 -3.25 3.02 1.87
CA LEU A 119 -3.88 3.81 2.92
C LEU A 119 -4.82 2.94 3.74
N GLU A 120 -4.77 3.09 5.06
CA GLU A 120 -5.80 2.56 5.96
C GLU A 120 -7.16 3.24 5.72
N ALA A 121 -8.24 2.57 6.13
CA ALA A 121 -9.62 3.01 5.90
C ALA A 121 -9.98 4.37 6.54
N GLU A 122 -9.25 4.79 7.57
CA GLU A 122 -9.45 6.06 8.28
C GLU A 122 -8.39 7.11 7.93
N SER A 123 -7.61 6.88 6.87
CA SER A 123 -6.55 7.79 6.46
C SER A 123 -7.10 9.19 6.11
N PRO A 124 -6.46 10.28 6.59
CA PRO A 124 -6.84 11.65 6.23
C PRO A 124 -6.56 11.98 4.75
N CYS A 125 -5.84 11.11 4.04
CA CYS A 125 -5.63 11.24 2.60
C CYS A 125 -6.88 10.92 1.77
N LEU A 126 -7.85 10.20 2.33
CA LEU A 126 -9.00 9.68 1.59
C LEU A 126 -9.96 10.80 1.16
N GLY A 127 -10.14 10.97 -0.15
CA GLY A 127 -11.04 11.97 -0.72
C GLY A 127 -10.65 13.44 -0.48
N MET A 128 -9.48 13.70 0.12
CA MET A 128 -9.00 15.05 0.47
C MET A 128 -8.14 15.70 -0.62
N GLY A 129 -7.81 14.95 -1.67
CA GLY A 129 -7.10 15.41 -2.84
C GLY A 129 -7.92 16.37 -3.70
N GLN A 130 -7.24 17.06 -4.61
CA GLN A 130 -7.86 17.90 -5.63
C GLN A 130 -8.90 17.09 -6.40
N GLY A 131 -10.11 17.64 -6.56
CA GLY A 131 -11.22 16.95 -7.23
C GLY A 131 -11.91 15.87 -6.40
N GLY A 132 -11.58 15.73 -5.11
CA GLY A 132 -12.11 14.66 -4.25
C GLY A 132 -11.38 13.33 -4.45
N GLU A 133 -10.19 13.34 -5.07
CA GLU A 133 -9.31 12.17 -5.17
C GLU A 133 -8.64 11.87 -3.83
N ASN A 134 -7.97 10.72 -3.72
CA ASN A 134 -7.08 10.47 -2.59
C ASN A 134 -5.77 11.26 -2.77
N ILE A 135 -5.19 11.71 -1.66
CA ILE A 135 -3.81 12.24 -1.64
C ILE A 135 -2.85 11.05 -1.69
N GLY A 136 -1.84 11.11 -2.56
CA GLY A 136 -0.87 10.05 -2.80
C GLY A 136 -1.27 9.11 -3.95
N SER A 137 -0.44 8.10 -4.18
CA SER A 137 -0.75 7.02 -5.13
C SER A 137 -0.68 5.70 -4.40
N TYR A 138 -1.82 5.26 -3.87
CA TYR A 138 -2.36 3.92 -4.05
C TYR A 138 -3.87 4.04 -3.77
N PRO A 139 -4.76 3.58 -4.67
CA PRO A 139 -6.17 3.54 -4.35
C PRO A 139 -6.37 2.65 -3.11
N THR A 140 -7.24 3.08 -2.21
CA THR A 140 -7.66 2.27 -1.08
C THR A 140 -8.24 0.98 -1.64
N ASP A 141 -7.61 -0.14 -1.33
CA ASP A 141 -8.22 -1.43 -1.61
C ASP A 141 -9.36 -1.60 -0.60
N LEU A 142 -10.59 -1.42 -1.09
CA LEU A 142 -11.80 -1.58 -0.30
C LEU A 142 -12.41 -2.98 -0.40
N GLU A 143 -11.87 -3.82 -1.27
CA GLU A 143 -12.37 -5.17 -1.48
C GLU A 143 -11.72 -6.11 -0.45
N TYR A 144 -12.24 -7.32 -0.34
CA TYR A 144 -11.68 -8.36 0.53
C TYR A 144 -11.30 -9.53 -0.38
N PRO A 145 -10.23 -10.28 -0.07
CA PRO A 145 -9.84 -11.40 -0.90
C PRO A 145 -10.95 -12.44 -0.90
N THR A 146 -11.16 -13.12 -2.02
CA THR A 146 -12.19 -14.14 -2.17
C THR A 146 -11.56 -15.54 -2.16
N LEU A 147 -12.22 -16.48 -1.47
CA LEU A 147 -11.83 -17.89 -1.40
C LEU A 147 -12.90 -18.75 -2.07
N THR A 148 -12.52 -19.55 -3.06
CA THR A 148 -13.46 -20.40 -3.81
C THR A 148 -12.85 -21.76 -4.15
N ASN A 149 -13.68 -22.70 -4.61
CA ASN A 149 -13.25 -24.04 -5.06
C ASN A 149 -12.35 -24.80 -4.06
N ILE A 150 -12.60 -24.62 -2.76
CA ILE A 150 -11.80 -25.23 -1.70
C ILE A 150 -12.03 -26.75 -1.67
N LEU A 151 -10.94 -27.50 -1.68
CA LEU A 151 -10.86 -28.94 -1.54
C LEU A 151 -9.99 -29.32 -0.33
N PRO A 152 -10.35 -30.39 0.40
CA PRO A 152 -11.54 -31.21 0.23
C PRO A 152 -12.85 -30.44 0.52
N LEU A 153 -13.95 -30.89 -0.09
CA LEU A 153 -15.27 -30.30 0.14
C LEU A 153 -15.69 -30.46 1.62
N GLU A 154 -16.60 -29.62 2.06
CA GLU A 154 -17.13 -29.66 3.42
C GLU A 154 -17.80 -31.00 3.75
N ASN A 155 -17.68 -31.41 5.02
CA ASN A 155 -18.21 -32.64 5.57
C ASN A 155 -17.68 -33.92 4.91
N LYS A 156 -16.49 -33.86 4.30
CA LYS A 156 -15.88 -35.04 3.70
C LYS A 156 -15.43 -36.03 4.77
N PHE A 157 -15.76 -37.31 4.57
CA PHE A 157 -15.17 -38.45 5.27
C PHE A 157 -13.86 -38.87 4.59
N ILE A 158 -12.77 -38.87 5.36
CA ILE A 158 -11.40 -39.18 4.93
C ILE A 158 -10.82 -40.26 5.85
N GLY A 159 -10.04 -41.19 5.30
CA GLY A 159 -9.40 -42.28 6.05
C GLY A 159 -7.88 -42.15 6.12
N LEU A 160 -7.36 -40.92 6.05
CA LEU A 160 -5.94 -40.58 5.96
C LEU A 160 -5.59 -39.62 7.10
N SER A 161 -4.38 -39.74 7.65
CA SER A 161 -3.86 -38.81 8.67
C SER A 161 -3.31 -37.51 8.08
N GLU A 162 -3.06 -37.47 6.78
CA GLU A 162 -2.57 -36.30 6.06
C GLU A 162 -3.32 -36.14 4.74
N ILE A 163 -3.60 -34.89 4.35
CA ILE A 163 -4.28 -34.55 3.11
C ILE A 163 -3.63 -33.35 2.42
N ASN A 164 -3.88 -33.20 1.11
CA ASN A 164 -3.70 -31.92 0.44
C ASN A 164 -4.97 -31.08 0.63
N ILE A 165 -4.79 -29.80 0.97
CA ILE A 165 -5.83 -28.78 0.95
C ILE A 165 -5.47 -27.78 -0.14
N SER A 166 -6.41 -27.47 -1.01
CA SER A 166 -6.20 -26.53 -2.12
C SER A 166 -7.46 -25.76 -2.45
N GLY A 167 -7.32 -24.69 -3.21
CA GLY A 167 -8.44 -23.91 -3.70
C GLY A 167 -7.98 -22.71 -4.52
N ASN A 168 -8.93 -21.83 -4.80
CA ASN A 168 -8.69 -20.58 -5.49
C ASN A 168 -8.75 -19.42 -4.51
N VAL A 169 -7.86 -18.45 -4.73
CA VAL A 169 -7.80 -17.18 -4.00
C VAL A 169 -7.67 -16.05 -5.00
N ASN A 170 -8.48 -14.99 -4.87
CA ASN A 170 -8.46 -13.85 -5.79
C ASN A 170 -8.71 -12.53 -5.07
N ASP A 171 -7.97 -11.52 -5.47
CA ASP A 171 -8.14 -10.12 -5.10
C ASP A 171 -7.58 -9.27 -6.26
N ASP A 172 -8.24 -8.16 -6.59
CA ASP A 172 -7.87 -7.32 -7.75
C ASP A 172 -6.60 -6.49 -7.48
N ASN A 173 -6.26 -6.27 -6.21
CA ASN A 173 -5.07 -5.57 -5.74
C ASN A 173 -3.95 -6.52 -5.30
N GLY A 174 -4.27 -7.78 -5.05
CA GLY A 174 -3.34 -8.89 -4.94
C GLY A 174 -3.38 -9.61 -3.59
N ILE A 175 -2.89 -10.85 -3.58
CA ILE A 175 -2.89 -11.70 -2.39
C ILE A 175 -1.54 -11.63 -1.69
N LEU A 176 -1.56 -11.30 -0.40
CA LEU A 176 -0.38 -11.29 0.45
C LEU A 176 -0.07 -12.68 0.99
N SER A 177 -1.07 -13.39 1.51
CA SER A 177 -0.88 -14.71 2.10
C SER A 177 -2.17 -15.52 2.20
N VAL A 178 -2.02 -16.84 2.32
CA VAL A 178 -3.09 -17.75 2.72
C VAL A 178 -2.58 -18.64 3.84
N TYR A 179 -3.36 -18.78 4.89
CA TYR A 179 -3.10 -19.70 6.00
C TYR A 179 -4.21 -20.74 6.10
N ILE A 180 -3.85 -21.95 6.47
CA ILE A 180 -4.77 -23.02 6.83
C ILE A 180 -4.52 -23.33 8.30
N ASN A 181 -5.50 -23.00 9.14
CA ASN A 181 -5.33 -22.82 10.57
C ASN A 181 -4.16 -21.85 10.84
N SER A 182 -3.08 -22.33 11.44
CA SER A 182 -1.88 -21.52 11.71
C SER A 182 -0.71 -21.80 10.76
N GLU A 183 -0.90 -22.70 9.78
CA GLU A 183 0.14 -23.10 8.85
C GLU A 183 0.04 -22.33 7.53
N PRO A 184 1.15 -21.81 6.98
CA PRO A 184 1.13 -21.09 5.71
C PRO A 184 0.84 -22.04 4.54
N ALA A 185 -0.03 -21.62 3.62
CA ALA A 185 -0.25 -22.29 2.35
C ALA A 185 0.60 -21.63 1.24
N MET A 186 1.05 -22.42 0.27
CA MET A 186 1.71 -21.88 -0.92
C MET A 186 0.67 -21.23 -1.83
N VAL A 187 0.93 -20.01 -2.29
CA VAL A 187 0.11 -19.29 -3.29
C VAL A 187 0.86 -19.24 -4.61
N SER A 188 0.20 -19.60 -5.71
CA SER A 188 0.78 -19.57 -7.06
C SER A 188 -0.25 -19.05 -8.06
N GLY A 189 -0.14 -17.78 -8.45
CA GLY A 189 -1.17 -17.13 -9.27
C GLY A 189 -2.46 -17.01 -8.47
N THR A 190 -3.56 -17.58 -8.98
CA THR A 190 -4.89 -17.53 -8.36
C THR A 190 -5.24 -18.79 -7.56
N THR A 191 -4.27 -19.67 -7.29
CA THR A 191 -4.49 -20.89 -6.51
C THR A 191 -3.63 -20.89 -5.24
N PHE A 192 -4.13 -21.61 -4.23
CA PHE A 192 -3.36 -21.93 -3.03
C PHE A 192 -3.35 -23.44 -2.77
N SER A 193 -2.32 -23.92 -2.09
CA SER A 193 -2.20 -25.32 -1.69
C SER A 193 -1.35 -25.50 -0.42
N ALA A 194 -1.76 -26.43 0.44
CA ALA A 194 -0.91 -27.02 1.47
C ALA A 194 -0.90 -28.53 1.31
N ASP A 195 0.31 -29.08 1.13
CA ASP A 195 0.56 -30.51 1.10
C ASP A 195 0.73 -31.07 2.51
N SER A 196 0.38 -32.35 2.70
CA SER A 196 0.56 -33.06 3.98
C SER A 196 -0.04 -32.37 5.21
N PHE A 197 -1.18 -31.70 5.04
CA PHE A 197 -1.92 -31.13 6.16
C PHE A 197 -2.44 -32.24 7.08
N SER A 198 -2.02 -32.21 8.35
CA SER A 198 -2.34 -33.24 9.33
C SER A 198 -3.79 -33.16 9.80
N LEU A 199 -4.44 -34.32 9.93
CA LEU A 199 -5.79 -34.46 10.48
C LEU A 199 -5.75 -35.31 11.76
N ASP A 200 -6.41 -34.80 12.80
CA ASP A 200 -6.72 -35.58 13.98
C ASP A 200 -7.82 -36.61 13.68
N TYR A 201 -7.90 -37.66 14.49
CA TYR A 201 -9.00 -38.61 14.40
C TYR A 201 -10.32 -37.95 14.81
N GLY A 202 -11.36 -38.16 14.02
CA GLY A 202 -12.67 -37.57 14.23
C GLY A 202 -12.84 -36.26 13.46
N LEU A 203 -13.53 -35.31 14.08
CA LEU A 203 -13.95 -34.07 13.44
C LEU A 203 -12.84 -33.02 13.53
N ASN A 204 -12.45 -32.49 12.38
CA ASN A 204 -11.43 -31.46 12.20
C ASN A 204 -12.11 -30.19 11.69
N ASP A 205 -11.85 -29.07 12.35
CA ASP A 205 -12.23 -27.75 11.88
C ASP A 205 -11.04 -27.09 11.18
N ILE A 206 -11.22 -26.78 9.90
CA ILE A 206 -10.17 -26.25 9.03
C ILE A 206 -10.56 -24.83 8.66
N ASN A 207 -9.85 -23.85 9.22
CA ASN A 207 -10.03 -22.44 8.93
C ASN A 207 -9.03 -22.01 7.86
N ILE A 208 -9.53 -21.63 6.68
CA ILE A 208 -8.69 -21.09 5.60
C ILE A 208 -8.85 -19.57 5.62
N THR A 209 -7.77 -18.85 5.89
CA THR A 209 -7.74 -17.38 5.93
C THR A 209 -6.86 -16.87 4.79
N ALA A 210 -7.45 -16.12 3.86
CA ALA A 210 -6.71 -15.36 2.87
C ALA A 210 -6.57 -13.91 3.34
N LYS A 211 -5.41 -13.32 3.08
CA LYS A 211 -5.13 -11.91 3.36
C LYS A 211 -4.60 -11.23 2.10
N ASP A 212 -5.15 -10.07 1.75
CA ASP A 212 -4.70 -9.25 0.63
C ASP A 212 -3.50 -8.35 1.00
N VAL A 213 -3.00 -7.60 0.02
CA VAL A 213 -1.89 -6.64 0.22
C VAL A 213 -2.29 -5.46 1.10
N ALA A 214 -3.57 -5.12 1.19
CA ALA A 214 -4.12 -4.13 2.11
C ALA A 214 -4.45 -4.71 3.50
N GLN A 215 -3.93 -5.88 3.82
CA GLN A 215 -4.04 -6.59 5.10
C GLN A 215 -5.45 -7.06 5.49
N LYS A 216 -6.43 -6.98 4.61
CA LYS A 216 -7.79 -7.44 4.89
C LYS A 216 -7.91 -8.93 4.66
N ASP A 217 -8.79 -9.55 5.43
CA ASP A 217 -8.87 -10.99 5.51
C ASP A 217 -10.28 -11.53 5.26
N THR A 218 -10.31 -12.66 4.55
CA THR A 218 -11.50 -13.49 4.41
C THR A 218 -11.19 -14.87 4.97
N MET A 219 -12.05 -15.35 5.87
CA MET A 219 -11.94 -16.68 6.45
C MET A 219 -13.09 -17.57 6.01
N VAL A 220 -12.78 -18.80 5.61
CA VAL A 220 -13.75 -19.87 5.34
C VAL A 220 -13.42 -21.09 6.20
N SER A 221 -14.39 -21.54 6.99
CA SER A 221 -14.26 -22.77 7.79
C SER A 221 -14.80 -24.00 7.04
N LYS A 222 -14.11 -25.13 7.17
CA LYS A 222 -14.49 -26.43 6.60
C LYS A 222 -14.38 -27.52 7.65
N MET A 223 -15.48 -28.26 7.81
CA MET A 223 -15.50 -29.45 8.66
C MET A 223 -15.08 -30.68 7.85
N ILE A 224 -14.09 -31.43 8.33
CA ILE A 224 -13.66 -32.71 7.74
C ILE A 224 -13.68 -33.80 8.81
N TYR A 225 -14.17 -34.98 8.47
CA TYR A 225 -14.17 -36.13 9.38
C TYR A 225 -13.13 -37.17 8.98
N ASN A 226 -12.13 -37.36 9.82
CA ASN A 226 -11.16 -38.43 9.69
C ASN A 226 -11.64 -39.69 10.44
N PHE A 227 -11.81 -40.79 9.72
CA PHE A 227 -12.19 -42.08 10.28
C PHE A 227 -11.07 -43.10 10.14
N ARG A 228 -11.05 -44.09 11.03
CA ARG A 228 -10.12 -45.22 10.95
C ARG A 228 -10.76 -46.23 10.02
N MET A 229 -10.08 -46.57 8.95
CA MET A 229 -10.46 -47.78 8.23
C MET A 229 -10.24 -48.99 9.15
N PRO A 230 -11.19 -49.95 9.19
CA PRO A 230 -10.95 -51.21 9.87
C PRO A 230 -9.70 -51.87 9.28
N ILE A 231 -8.80 -52.34 10.13
CA ILE A 231 -7.70 -53.21 9.69
C ILE A 231 -8.37 -54.50 9.19
N ALA A 232 -8.10 -54.90 7.95
CA ALA A 232 -8.59 -56.18 7.44
C ALA A 232 -8.12 -57.31 8.37
N PRO A 233 -8.97 -58.31 8.70
CA PRO A 233 -8.54 -59.46 9.47
C PRO A 233 -7.34 -60.13 8.77
N PRO A 234 -6.38 -60.70 9.52
CA PRO A 234 -5.32 -61.50 8.90
C PRO A 234 -5.95 -62.63 8.07
N GLU A 235 -5.43 -62.86 6.87
CA GLU A 235 -5.81 -64.02 6.06
C GLU A 235 -5.46 -65.29 6.84
N GLU A 236 -6.44 -66.18 7.04
CA GLU A 236 -6.28 -67.48 7.72
C GLU A 236 -5.48 -68.50 6.88
#